data_AF-A0A7J6KNP7-F1
#
_entry.id   AF-A0A7J6KNP7-F1
#
_cell.length_a   1.000
_cell.length_b   1.000
_cell.length_c   1.000
_cell.angle_alpha   90.00
_cell.angle_beta   90.00
_cell.angle_gamma   90.00
#
_symmetry.space_group_name_H-M   'P 1'
#
loop_
_entity.id
_entity.type
_entity.pdbx_description
1 polymer ?
#
loop_
_entity_poly.entity_id
_entity_poly.type
_entity_poly.pdbx_seq_one_letter_code
_entity_poly.pdbx_strand_id
1 'polypeptide(L)'
;MFKTLFDTEPSLHGLYSESRRYLISSLGFPGWGAVLYSVFFIILISWRIQLAAVKQLGPIAVGLYQVTQPVFCFIFAYFLLGEPIFPHQVVGGVLVCIGLGIFVYGQYLTALKDREAEQARARENERVPDESPQPRGEDDAMEAGRVYAVSDGKREDVRRFVLHGSLCLDIVPAP
;
A
#
# COMPACT_ATOMS: atom_id res chain seq x y z
N MET A 1 -30.29 17.05 16.06
CA MET A 1 -29.90 17.62 17.37
C MET A 1 -28.50 18.24 17.38
N PHE A 2 -27.52 17.74 16.60
CA PHE A 2 -26.17 18.32 16.50
C PHE A 2 -26.06 19.56 15.57
N LYS A 3 -27.01 19.72 14.63
CA LYS A 3 -27.06 20.87 13.69
C LYS A 3 -27.46 22.19 14.37
N THR A 4 -28.29 22.13 15.41
CA THR A 4 -28.88 23.31 16.05
C THR A 4 -27.98 24.01 17.07
N LEU A 5 -26.85 23.42 17.47
CA LEU A 5 -25.90 24.04 18.40
C LEU A 5 -24.78 24.80 17.68
N PHE A 6 -24.59 24.54 16.39
CA PHE A 6 -23.59 25.20 15.53
C PHE A 6 -24.17 26.38 14.72
N ASP A 7 -25.50 26.51 14.67
CA ASP A 7 -26.22 27.51 13.86
C ASP A 7 -26.70 28.72 14.69
N THR A 8 -26.41 28.78 15.99
CA THR A 8 -26.96 29.79 16.90
C THR A 8 -25.85 30.56 17.60
N GLU A 9 -25.01 31.27 16.85
CA GLU A 9 -24.23 32.45 17.30
C GLU A 9 -23.51 33.06 16.08
N PRO A 10 -24.20 33.83 15.20
CA PRO A 10 -23.60 34.45 14.02
C PRO A 10 -22.49 35.47 14.36
N SER A 11 -22.37 35.90 15.63
CA SER A 11 -21.37 36.86 16.09
C SER A 11 -19.98 36.24 16.32
N LEU A 12 -19.91 34.96 16.72
CA LEU A 12 -18.66 34.29 17.08
C LEU A 12 -17.86 33.81 15.85
N HIS A 13 -18.57 33.42 14.79
CA HIS A 13 -17.96 33.07 13.50
C HIS A 13 -17.22 34.26 12.86
N GLY A 14 -17.73 35.48 13.03
CA GLY A 14 -17.07 36.71 12.59
C GLY A 14 -15.73 36.91 13.28
N LEU A 15 -15.72 36.90 14.62
CA LEU A 15 -14.53 37.13 15.45
C LEU A 15 -13.43 36.07 15.28
N TYR A 16 -13.84 34.80 15.17
CA TYR A 16 -12.90 33.69 14.95
C TYR A 16 -12.29 33.74 13.53
N SER A 17 -13.10 34.09 12.53
CA SER A 17 -12.61 34.25 11.15
C SER A 17 -11.68 35.44 10.99
N GLU A 18 -11.90 36.53 11.73
CA GLU A 18 -10.99 37.68 11.75
C GLU A 18 -9.69 37.32 12.47
N SER A 19 -9.76 36.70 13.65
CA SER A 19 -8.59 36.27 14.41
C SER A 19 -7.70 35.31 13.62
N ARG A 20 -8.29 34.36 12.87
CA ARG A 20 -7.56 33.45 11.97
C ARG A 20 -6.90 34.21 10.81
N ARG A 21 -7.57 35.21 10.24
CA ARG A 21 -6.99 36.06 9.18
C ARG A 21 -5.81 36.87 9.70
N TYR A 22 -5.91 37.46 10.90
CA TYR A 22 -4.80 38.18 11.53
C TYR A 22 -3.61 37.28 11.85
N LEU A 23 -3.85 36.05 12.31
CA LEU A 23 -2.77 35.10 12.60
C LEU A 23 -1.98 34.74 11.34
N ILE A 24 -2.68 34.42 10.25
CA ILE A 24 -2.07 34.07 8.95
C ILE A 24 -1.34 35.26 8.32
N SER A 25 -1.90 36.46 8.43
CA SER A 25 -1.26 37.70 7.98
C SER A 25 -0.09 38.13 8.89
N SER A 26 -0.10 37.74 10.17
CA SER A 26 0.96 38.03 11.15
C SER A 26 2.17 37.09 11.03
N LEU A 27 2.04 35.92 10.42
CA LEU A 27 3.16 34.98 10.25
C LEU A 27 4.31 35.57 9.41
N GLY A 28 4.03 36.59 8.58
CA GLY A 28 5.04 37.29 7.77
C GLY A 28 5.80 36.37 6.81
N PHE A 29 6.68 36.93 6.00
CA PHE A 29 7.57 36.12 5.14
C PHE A 29 8.42 35.08 5.91
N PRO A 30 8.94 35.36 7.13
CA PRO A 30 9.75 34.39 7.86
C PRO A 30 8.96 33.18 8.40
N GLY A 31 7.73 33.39 8.89
CA GLY A 31 6.92 32.31 9.48
C GLY A 31 6.46 31.31 8.43
N TRP A 32 6.07 31.79 7.24
CA TRP A 32 5.79 30.91 6.11
C TRP A 32 7.02 30.10 5.67
N GLY A 33 8.21 30.70 5.72
CA GLY A 33 9.47 29.99 5.47
C GLY A 33 9.71 28.84 6.45
N ALA A 34 9.47 29.04 7.75
CA ALA A 34 9.63 28.00 8.76
C ALA A 34 8.63 26.84 8.60
N VAL A 35 7.39 27.14 8.23
CA VAL A 35 6.37 26.10 7.92
C VAL A 35 6.80 25.27 6.73
N LEU A 36 7.21 25.92 5.63
CA LEU A 36 7.68 25.23 4.43
C LEU A 36 8.92 24.38 4.72
N TYR A 37 9.88 24.91 5.47
CA TYR A 37 11.07 24.18 5.89
C TYR A 37 10.71 22.91 6.69
N SER A 38 9.79 23.04 7.64
CA SER A 38 9.37 21.91 8.50
C SER A 38 8.66 20.83 7.68
N VAL A 39 7.71 21.22 6.82
CA VAL A 39 6.95 20.28 6.00
C VAL A 39 7.87 19.57 5.00
N PHE A 40 8.75 20.30 4.34
CA PHE A 40 9.69 19.74 3.36
C PHE A 40 10.61 18.70 4.00
N PHE A 41 11.18 19.01 5.17
CA PHE A 41 12.09 18.10 5.86
C PHE A 41 11.38 16.82 6.34
N ILE A 42 10.17 16.97 6.90
CA ILE A 42 9.34 15.83 7.33
C ILE A 42 8.96 14.94 6.14
N ILE A 43 8.57 15.54 5.01
CA ILE A 43 8.22 14.79 3.79
C ILE A 43 9.42 14.01 3.27
N LEU A 44 10.59 14.65 3.12
CA LEU A 44 11.78 13.97 2.61
C LEU A 44 12.17 12.77 3.49
N ILE A 45 12.15 12.94 4.82
CA ILE A 45 12.48 11.87 5.76
C ILE A 45 11.44 10.75 5.68
N SER A 46 10.14 11.07 5.78
CA SER A 46 9.07 10.08 5.70
C SER A 46 9.13 9.29 4.40
N TRP A 47 9.35 9.98 3.29
CA TRP A 47 9.44 9.34 1.97
C TRP A 47 10.62 8.37 1.88
N ARG A 48 11.79 8.74 2.42
CA ARG A 48 12.97 7.85 2.42
C ARG A 48 12.75 6.61 3.28
N ILE A 49 12.16 6.76 4.45
CA ILE A 49 11.79 5.63 5.32
C ILE A 49 10.78 4.74 4.62
N GLN A 50 9.77 5.33 3.98
CA GLN A 50 8.74 4.57 3.28
C GLN A 50 9.32 3.78 2.09
N LEU A 51 10.20 4.38 1.29
CA LEU A 51 10.89 3.68 0.21
C LEU A 51 11.80 2.56 0.73
N ALA A 52 12.51 2.78 1.84
CA ALA A 52 13.33 1.75 2.45
C ALA A 52 12.48 0.57 2.97
N ALA A 53 11.33 0.87 3.59
CA ALA A 53 10.39 -0.15 4.05
C ALA A 53 9.80 -0.95 2.89
N VAL A 54 9.47 -0.33 1.75
CA VAL A 54 8.96 -1.02 0.56
C VAL A 54 10.02 -1.98 0.00
N LYS A 55 11.29 -1.57 0.00
CA LYS A 55 12.40 -2.42 -0.47
C LYS A 55 12.63 -3.66 0.41
N GLN A 56 12.35 -3.57 1.71
CA GLN A 56 12.59 -4.69 2.65
C GLN A 56 11.36 -5.59 2.84
N LEU A 57 10.16 -5.00 2.96
CA LEU A 57 8.93 -5.68 3.35
C LEU A 57 7.98 -5.93 2.17
N GLY A 58 8.25 -5.32 1.01
CA GLY A 58 7.40 -5.34 -0.16
C GLY A 58 6.24 -4.33 -0.10
N PRO A 59 5.64 -3.98 -1.25
CA PRO A 59 4.62 -2.92 -1.34
C PRO A 59 3.35 -3.21 -0.54
N ILE A 60 2.96 -4.49 -0.44
CA ILE A 60 1.72 -4.93 0.23
C ILE A 60 1.82 -4.73 1.74
N ALA A 61 2.95 -5.09 2.35
CA ALA A 61 3.16 -4.93 3.79
C ALA A 61 3.19 -3.44 4.18
N VAL A 62 3.84 -2.59 3.39
CA VAL A 62 3.86 -1.14 3.63
C VAL A 62 2.48 -0.51 3.50
N GLY A 63 1.70 -0.94 2.51
CA GLY A 63 0.29 -0.55 2.38
C GLY A 63 -0.52 -0.89 3.63
N LEU A 64 -0.27 -2.05 4.24
CA LEU A 64 -0.91 -2.49 5.48
C LEU A 64 -0.64 -1.52 6.65
N TYR A 65 0.60 -1.05 6.80
CA TYR A 65 0.98 -0.10 7.85
C TYR A 65 0.28 1.26 7.68
N GLN A 66 0.07 1.72 6.45
CA GLN A 66 -0.62 3.00 6.20
C GLN A 66 -2.07 3.00 6.73
N VAL A 67 -2.75 1.85 6.69
CA VAL A 67 -4.12 1.74 7.22
C VAL A 67 -4.16 1.81 8.76
N THR A 68 -3.04 1.54 9.45
CA THR A 68 -2.96 1.68 10.92
C THR A 68 -2.77 3.13 11.39
N GLN A 69 -2.29 4.02 10.51
CA GLN A 69 -2.04 5.43 10.82
C GLN A 69 -3.22 6.16 11.49
N PRO A 70 -4.48 6.07 11.03
CA PRO A 70 -5.62 6.71 11.71
C PRO A 70 -5.82 6.25 13.15
N VAL A 71 -5.52 4.99 13.48
CA VAL A 71 -5.64 4.46 14.85
C VAL A 71 -4.61 5.13 15.76
N PHE A 72 -3.35 5.20 15.31
CA PHE A 72 -2.29 5.89 16.05
C PHE A 72 -2.57 7.40 16.17
N CYS A 73 -3.06 8.03 15.10
CA CYS A 73 -3.43 9.44 15.11
C CYS A 73 -4.50 9.73 16.16
N PHE A 74 -5.51 8.86 16.28
CA PHE A 74 -6.55 8.98 17.30
C PHE A 74 -6.01 8.79 18.73
N ILE A 75 -5.15 7.80 18.94
CA ILE A 75 -4.49 7.58 20.24
C ILE A 75 -3.65 8.80 20.62
N PHE A 76 -2.87 9.35 19.68
CA PHE A 76 -2.07 10.55 19.92
C PHE A 76 -2.93 11.78 20.13
N ALA A 77 -4.04 11.96 19.41
CA ALA A 77 -4.95 13.09 19.64
C ALA A 77 -5.48 13.10 21.08
N TYR A 78 -5.84 11.94 21.63
CA TYR A 78 -6.24 11.84 23.03
C TYR A 78 -5.11 12.21 24.01
N PHE A 79 -3.89 11.69 23.79
CA PHE A 79 -2.75 11.91 24.70
C PHE A 79 -2.10 13.30 24.58
N LEU A 80 -1.94 13.82 23.36
CA LEU A 80 -1.23 15.08 23.08
C LEU A 80 -2.14 16.31 23.16
N LEU A 81 -3.37 16.19 22.64
CA LEU A 81 -4.31 17.30 22.57
C LEU A 81 -5.25 17.36 23.79
N GLY A 82 -5.44 16.23 24.50
CA GLY A 82 -6.33 16.16 25.66
C GLY A 82 -7.80 16.38 25.30
N GLU A 83 -8.17 16.25 24.02
CA GLU A 83 -9.54 16.46 23.57
C GLU A 83 -10.47 15.33 24.06
N PRO A 84 -11.69 15.67 24.52
CA PRO A 84 -12.66 14.66 24.94
C PRO A 84 -13.09 13.82 23.73
N ILE A 85 -12.98 12.49 23.88
CA ILE A 85 -13.36 11.55 22.85
C ILE A 85 -14.88 11.53 22.72
N PHE A 86 -15.37 11.94 21.55
CA PHE A 86 -16.80 11.88 21.24
C PHE A 86 -17.18 10.49 20.69
N PRO A 87 -18.41 10.01 20.95
CA PRO A 87 -18.83 8.67 20.55
C PRO A 87 -18.82 8.44 19.03
N HIS A 88 -18.99 9.48 18.22
CA HIS A 88 -18.89 9.38 16.76
C HIS A 88 -17.46 9.10 16.28
N GLN A 89 -16.44 9.57 17.01
CA GLN A 89 -15.03 9.29 16.69
C GLN A 89 -14.69 7.84 16.97
N VAL A 90 -15.27 7.27 18.04
CA VAL A 90 -15.14 5.84 18.37
C VAL A 90 -15.74 4.97 17.27
N VAL A 91 -16.93 5.34 16.74
CA VAL A 91 -17.55 4.63 15.61
C VAL A 91 -16.64 4.64 14.39
N GLY A 92 -16.01 5.79 14.08
CA GLY A 92 -15.02 5.90 13.01
C GLY A 92 -13.81 5.01 13.23
N GLY A 93 -13.25 5.00 14.46
CA GLY A 93 -12.12 4.14 14.82
C GLY A 93 -12.44 2.66 14.70
N VAL A 94 -13.61 2.23 15.16
CA VAL A 94 -14.08 0.84 15.02
C VAL A 94 -14.25 0.46 13.55
N LEU A 95 -14.81 1.35 12.73
CA LEU A 95 -14.98 1.11 11.29
C LEU A 95 -13.63 0.90 10.57
N VAL A 96 -12.62 1.68 10.93
CA VAL A 96 -11.24 1.51 10.44
C VAL A 96 -10.67 0.16 10.86
N CYS A 97 -10.83 -0.22 12.12
CA CYS A 97 -10.36 -1.53 12.61
C CYS A 97 -11.03 -2.70 11.87
N ILE A 98 -12.34 -2.61 11.60
CA ILE A 98 -13.08 -3.62 10.83
C ILE A 98 -12.56 -3.67 9.38
N GLY A 99 -12.44 -2.51 8.73
CA GLY A 99 -11.93 -2.44 7.35
C GLY A 99 -10.52 -3.01 7.21
N LEU A 100 -9.64 -2.68 8.16
CA LEU A 100 -8.29 -3.25 8.23
C LEU A 100 -8.34 -4.76 8.46
N GLY A 101 -9.17 -5.24 9.38
CA GLY A 101 -9.35 -6.67 9.62
C GLY A 101 -9.73 -7.41 8.34
N ILE A 102 -10.77 -6.97 7.64
CA ILE A 102 -11.23 -7.56 6.38
C ILE A 102 -10.10 -7.55 5.33
N PHE A 103 -9.38 -6.44 5.20
CA PHE A 103 -8.28 -6.32 4.26
C PHE A 103 -7.16 -7.33 4.55
N VAL A 104 -6.75 -7.46 5.81
CA VAL A 104 -5.72 -8.42 6.25
C VAL A 104 -6.18 -9.86 6.01
N TYR A 105 -7.42 -10.19 6.37
CA TYR A 105 -8.00 -11.51 6.12
C TYR A 105 -8.03 -11.85 4.62
N GLY A 106 -8.38 -10.87 3.76
CA GLY A 106 -8.36 -11.04 2.32
C GLY A 106 -6.97 -11.37 1.78
N GLN A 107 -5.93 -10.67 2.25
CA GLN A 107 -4.55 -10.96 1.87
C GLN A 107 -4.09 -12.35 2.34
N TYR A 108 -4.48 -12.75 3.55
CA TYR A 108 -4.14 -14.05 4.11
C TYR A 108 -4.77 -15.19 3.30
N LEU A 109 -6.03 -15.03 2.87
CA LEU A 109 -6.74 -16.03 2.09
C LEU A 109 -6.13 -16.21 0.69
N THR A 110 -5.70 -15.11 0.05
CA THR A 110 -4.98 -15.17 -1.24
C THR A 110 -3.65 -15.90 -1.10
N ALA A 111 -2.89 -15.60 -0.05
CA ALA A 111 -1.60 -16.27 0.20
C ALA A 111 -1.76 -17.78 0.46
N LEU A 112 -2.86 -18.21 1.09
CA LEU A 112 -3.15 -19.64 1.26
C LEU A 112 -3.51 -20.32 -0.06
N LYS A 113 -4.34 -19.68 -0.89
CA LYS A 113 -4.70 -20.20 -2.22
C LYS A 113 -3.49 -20.38 -3.12
N ASP A 114 -2.55 -19.44 -3.11
CA ASP A 114 -1.33 -19.54 -3.91
C ASP A 114 -0.48 -20.74 -3.49
N ARG A 115 -0.35 -20.98 -2.18
CA ARG A 115 0.35 -22.15 -1.63
C ARG A 115 -0.35 -23.46 -1.96
N GLU A 116 -1.68 -23.51 -1.88
CA GLU A 116 -2.45 -24.69 -2.28
C GLU A 116 -2.30 -24.98 -3.78
N ALA A 117 -2.32 -23.96 -4.63
CA ALA A 117 -2.10 -24.11 -6.07
C ALA A 117 -0.67 -24.59 -6.39
N GLU A 118 0.33 -24.10 -5.67
CA GLU A 118 1.72 -24.53 -5.81
C GLU A 118 1.91 -25.99 -5.35
N GLN A 119 1.29 -26.38 -4.22
CA GLN A 119 1.29 -27.76 -3.74
C GLN A 119 0.53 -28.71 -4.67
N ALA A 120 -0.60 -28.28 -5.24
CA ALA A 120 -1.36 -29.07 -6.21
C ALA A 120 -0.52 -29.35 -7.46
N ARG A 121 0.20 -28.35 -7.97
CA ARG A 121 1.15 -28.51 -9.09
C ARG A 121 2.33 -29.42 -8.72
N ALA A 122 2.87 -29.30 -7.52
CA ALA A 122 3.96 -30.17 -7.06
C ALA A 122 3.52 -31.64 -6.94
N ARG A 123 2.32 -31.89 -6.38
CA ARG A 123 1.72 -33.24 -6.30
C ARG A 123 1.41 -33.80 -7.68
N GLU A 124 0.95 -32.98 -8.61
CA GLU A 124 0.71 -33.39 -10.00
C GLU A 124 2.02 -33.79 -10.70
N ASN A 125 3.08 -33.00 -10.54
CA ASN A 125 4.41 -33.29 -11.09
C ASN A 125 5.05 -34.54 -10.45
N GLU A 126 4.82 -34.80 -9.16
CA GLU A 126 5.31 -36.00 -8.47
C GLU A 126 4.50 -37.27 -8.81
N ARG A 127 3.21 -37.11 -9.17
CA ARG A 127 2.36 -38.23 -9.60
C ARG A 127 2.65 -38.69 -11.04
N VAL A 128 3.47 -37.95 -11.80
CA VAL A 128 4.05 -38.40 -13.07
C VAL A 128 5.42 -38.98 -12.76
N PRO A 129 5.54 -40.29 -12.48
CA PRO A 129 6.82 -40.89 -12.14
C PRO A 129 7.55 -41.15 -13.45
N ASP A 130 8.53 -40.32 -13.81
CA ASP A 130 9.49 -40.59 -14.89
C ASP A 130 8.86 -41.23 -16.15
N GLU A 131 7.68 -40.74 -16.55
CA GLU A 131 7.41 -40.67 -17.97
C GLU A 131 8.17 -39.44 -18.46
N SER A 132 9.50 -39.48 -18.35
CA SER A 132 10.31 -39.01 -19.45
C SER A 132 9.66 -39.64 -20.67
N PRO A 133 9.13 -38.87 -21.64
CA PRO A 133 8.78 -39.45 -22.92
C PRO A 133 10.10 -39.98 -23.48
N GLN A 134 10.42 -41.25 -23.19
CA GLN A 134 11.39 -41.97 -23.98
C GLN A 134 10.72 -42.02 -25.33
N PRO A 135 11.27 -41.31 -26.34
CA PRO A 135 10.62 -41.24 -27.63
C PRO A 135 10.47 -42.68 -28.11
N ARG A 136 9.22 -43.13 -28.24
CA ARG A 136 8.88 -44.48 -28.70
C ARG A 136 8.91 -44.43 -30.23
N GLY A 137 10.06 -44.03 -30.78
CA GLY A 137 10.28 -43.81 -32.21
C GLY A 137 10.97 -42.47 -32.51
N GLU A 138 11.73 -42.41 -33.60
CA GLU A 138 12.41 -41.18 -34.08
C GLU A 138 11.44 -40.00 -34.30
N ASP A 139 10.17 -40.29 -34.61
CA ASP A 139 9.13 -39.29 -34.85
C ASP A 139 8.74 -38.53 -33.56
N ASP A 140 8.66 -39.23 -32.43
CA ASP A 140 8.29 -38.66 -31.12
C ASP A 140 9.41 -37.76 -30.56
N ALA A 141 10.68 -38.06 -30.90
CA ALA A 141 11.83 -37.25 -30.50
C ALA A 141 11.84 -35.89 -31.20
N MET A 142 11.48 -35.87 -32.50
CA MET A 142 11.38 -34.63 -33.26
C MET A 142 10.21 -33.78 -32.78
N GLU A 143 9.09 -34.39 -32.42
CA GLU A 143 7.92 -33.68 -31.89
C GLU A 143 8.16 -33.13 -30.48
N ALA A 144 8.77 -33.91 -29.59
CA ALA A 144 9.19 -33.42 -28.28
C ALA A 144 10.16 -32.23 -28.42
N GLY A 145 11.17 -32.32 -29.28
CA GLY A 145 12.10 -31.22 -29.57
C GLY A 145 11.39 -29.95 -30.06
N ARG A 146 10.38 -30.10 -30.92
CA ARG A 146 9.54 -28.98 -31.41
C ARG A 146 8.71 -28.36 -30.28
N VAL A 147 8.12 -29.18 -29.41
CA VAL A 147 7.33 -28.73 -28.25
C VAL A 147 8.21 -28.01 -27.22
N TYR A 148 9.39 -28.54 -26.92
CA TYR A 148 10.36 -27.89 -26.02
C TYR A 148 10.85 -26.56 -26.58
N ALA A 149 11.19 -26.49 -27.88
CA ALA A 149 11.60 -25.23 -28.52
C ALA A 149 10.51 -24.15 -28.51
N VAL A 150 9.24 -24.55 -28.68
CA VAL A 150 8.09 -23.61 -28.60
C VAL A 150 7.84 -23.14 -27.16
N SER A 151 7.98 -24.02 -26.17
CA SER A 151 7.78 -23.69 -24.76
C SER A 151 8.87 -22.75 -24.23
N ASP A 152 10.12 -22.97 -24.64
CA ASP A 152 11.25 -22.14 -24.24
C ASP A 152 11.19 -20.74 -24.87
N GLY A 153 10.83 -20.65 -26.15
CA GLY A 153 10.57 -19.36 -26.82
C GLY A 153 9.46 -18.54 -26.12
N LYS A 154 8.41 -19.21 -25.62
CA LYS A 154 7.34 -18.54 -24.87
C LYS A 154 7.78 -18.10 -23.47
N ARG A 155 8.69 -18.84 -22.81
CA ARG A 155 9.30 -18.43 -21.54
C ARG A 155 10.26 -17.26 -21.71
N GLU A 156 11.01 -17.21 -22.80
CA GLU A 156 11.88 -16.07 -23.11
C GLU A 156 11.07 -14.80 -23.39
N ASP A 157 9.96 -14.91 -24.14
CA ASP A 157 9.12 -13.76 -24.47
C ASP A 157 8.40 -13.20 -23.22
N VAL A 158 7.91 -14.09 -22.35
CA VAL A 158 7.35 -13.69 -21.04
C VAL A 158 8.42 -13.05 -20.15
N ARG A 159 9.65 -13.61 -20.09
CA ARG A 159 10.76 -12.97 -19.35
C ARG A 159 11.14 -11.62 -19.94
N ARG A 160 11.15 -11.47 -21.26
CA ARG A 160 11.43 -10.21 -21.95
C ARG A 160 10.35 -9.17 -21.69
N PHE A 161 9.07 -9.57 -21.65
CA PHE A 161 7.95 -8.71 -21.29
C PHE A 161 8.01 -8.28 -19.81
N VAL A 162 8.35 -9.19 -18.90
CA VAL A 162 8.53 -8.87 -17.47
C VAL A 162 9.74 -7.96 -17.25
N LEU A 163 10.86 -8.17 -17.95
CA LEU A 163 12.04 -7.32 -17.85
C LEU A 163 11.80 -5.92 -18.44
N HIS A 164 11.11 -5.80 -19.57
CA HIS A 164 10.72 -4.49 -20.14
C HIS A 164 9.65 -3.77 -19.29
N GLY A 165 8.71 -4.51 -18.69
CA GLY A 165 7.74 -3.95 -17.75
C GLY A 165 8.38 -3.47 -16.44
N SER A 166 9.44 -4.15 -15.98
CA SER A 166 10.18 -3.76 -14.78
C SER A 166 11.14 -2.58 -15.01
N LEU A 167 11.67 -2.40 -16.23
CA LEU A 167 12.58 -1.27 -16.55
C LEU A 167 11.87 0.10 -16.52
N CYS A 168 10.56 0.15 -16.74
CA CYS A 168 9.78 1.38 -16.63
C CYS A 168 9.60 1.87 -15.19
N LEU A 169 9.87 1.04 -14.17
CA LEU A 169 9.75 1.44 -12.76
C LEU A 169 11.03 2.05 -12.17
N ASP A 170 12.17 1.98 -12.86
CA ASP A 170 13.45 2.53 -12.39
C ASP A 170 13.74 3.97 -12.87
N ILE A 171 12.82 4.60 -13.63
CA ILE A 171 12.89 6.03 -13.96
C ILE A 171 12.00 6.81 -12.98
N VAL A 172 12.36 6.78 -11.70
CA VAL A 172 12.11 7.94 -10.83
C VAL A 172 13.48 8.55 -10.56
N PRO A 173 13.88 9.60 -11.30
CA PRO A 173 15.06 10.37 -10.92
C PRO A 173 14.78 10.96 -9.53
N ALA A 174 15.51 10.45 -8.54
CA ALA A 174 15.53 11.05 -7.22
C ALA A 174 16.07 12.49 -7.34
N PRO A 175 15.36 13.51 -6.85
CA PRO A 175 15.97 14.80 -6.57
C PRO A 175 16.92 14.70 -5.37
#